data_AF-A0A852RRS9-F1
#
_entry.id   AF-A0A852RRS9-F1
#
_cell.length_a   1.000
_cell.length_b   1.000
_cell.length_c   1.000
_cell.angle_alpha   90.00
_cell.angle_beta   90.00
_cell.angle_gamma   90.00
#
_symmetry.space_group_name_H-M   'P 1'
#
loop_
_entity.id
_entity.type
_entity.pdbx_description
1 polymer ?
#
loop_
_entity_poly.entity_id
_entity_poly.type
_entity_poly.pdbx_seq_one_letter_code
_entity_poly.pdbx_strand_id
1 'polypeptide(L)'
;MPHDRPFTRQSTVLELSSTLPGRAFKALIVRQLPPVATEKERQELEDMTVGLPLETLVELSEGKLTWGIADSVVDLANGKPHRLIPRGVGAGAGVLKKVTRAVRR
;
A
#
# COMPACT_ATOMS: atom_id res chain seq x y z
N MET A 1 7.48 3.62 -19.89
CA MET A 1 6.79 2.59 -20.67
C MET A 1 5.30 2.67 -20.33
N PRO A 2 4.40 2.89 -21.28
CA PRO A 2 2.98 2.69 -21.02
C PRO A 2 2.72 1.20 -20.78
N HIS A 3 1.94 0.86 -19.76
CA HIS A 3 1.53 -0.52 -19.48
C HIS A 3 0.27 -0.82 -20.30
N ASP A 4 0.37 -1.72 -21.30
CA ASP A 4 -0.78 -2.17 -22.10
C ASP A 4 -1.73 -3.09 -21.32
N ARG A 5 -1.30 -3.57 -20.14
CA ARG A 5 -2.08 -4.43 -19.25
C ARG A 5 -2.51 -3.68 -17.98
N PRO A 6 -3.73 -3.92 -17.46
CA PRO A 6 -4.13 -3.39 -16.16
C PRO A 6 -3.17 -3.84 -15.05
N PHE A 7 -2.95 -2.96 -14.07
CA PHE A 7 -2.21 -3.32 -12.87
C PHE A 7 -2.97 -4.35 -12.05
N THR A 8 -2.25 -5.23 -11.38
CA THR A 8 -2.80 -6.27 -10.50
C THR A 8 -1.98 -6.34 -9.20
N ARG A 9 -2.35 -7.25 -8.28
CA ARG A 9 -1.56 -7.52 -7.06
C ARG A 9 -0.16 -8.06 -7.34
N GLN A 10 0.05 -8.63 -8.53
CA GLN A 10 1.34 -9.10 -9.01
C GLN A 10 2.21 -7.97 -9.58
N SER A 11 1.63 -6.78 -9.80
CA SER A 11 2.40 -5.62 -10.22
C SER A 11 3.31 -5.13 -9.10
N THR A 12 4.51 -4.72 -9.47
CA THR A 12 5.48 -4.18 -8.52
C THR A 12 5.15 -2.72 -8.20
N VAL A 13 5.69 -2.22 -7.09
CA VAL A 13 5.56 -0.79 -6.74
C VAL A 13 6.24 0.08 -7.78
N LEU A 14 7.35 -0.39 -8.35
CA LEU A 14 8.05 0.29 -9.43
C LEU A 14 7.18 0.41 -10.69
N GLU A 15 6.48 -0.65 -11.10
CA GLU A 15 5.53 -0.60 -12.22
C GLU A 15 4.40 0.41 -11.95
N LEU A 16 3.80 0.35 -10.75
CA LEU A 16 2.74 1.26 -10.33
C LEU A 16 3.18 2.73 -10.31
N SER A 17 4.47 2.99 -10.04
CA SER A 17 5.06 4.35 -10.00
C SER A 17 5.04 5.08 -11.35
N SER A 18 4.64 4.42 -12.42
CA SER A 18 4.26 5.09 -13.68
C SER A 18 3.00 5.96 -13.53
N THR A 19 2.20 5.75 -12.48
CA THR A 19 0.96 6.49 -12.18
C THR A 19 1.13 7.47 -11.01
N LEU A 20 0.23 8.44 -10.84
CA LEU A 20 0.25 9.34 -9.66
C LEU A 20 0.01 8.59 -8.33
N PRO A 21 -1.01 7.71 -8.22
CA PRO A 21 -1.23 6.94 -6.99
C PRO A 21 -0.05 6.03 -6.64
N GLY A 22 0.57 5.38 -7.63
CA GLY A 22 1.73 4.54 -7.40
C GLY A 22 2.97 5.32 -6.97
N ARG A 23 3.19 6.55 -7.46
CA ARG A 23 4.27 7.42 -6.97
C ARG A 23 4.07 7.82 -5.52
N ALA A 24 2.86 8.20 -5.14
CA ALA A 24 2.53 8.50 -3.75
C ALA A 24 2.73 7.27 -2.85
N PHE A 25 2.28 6.10 -3.32
CA PHE A 25 2.46 4.84 -2.59
C PHE A 25 3.94 4.46 -2.43
N LYS A 26 4.75 4.57 -3.49
CA LYS A 26 6.21 4.38 -3.43
C LYS A 26 6.83 5.27 -2.35
N ALA A 27 6.50 6.56 -2.34
CA ALA A 27 7.06 7.51 -1.37
C ALA A 27 6.72 7.12 0.09
N LEU A 28 5.53 6.58 0.33
CA LEU A 28 5.13 6.08 1.66
C LEU A 28 5.95 4.86 2.07
N ILE A 29 6.16 3.90 1.17
CA ILE A 29 7.00 2.72 1.44
C ILE A 29 8.42 3.13 1.76
N VAL A 30 9.02 3.97 0.90
CA VAL A 30 10.42 4.43 1.06
C VAL A 30 10.61 5.17 2.39
N ARG A 31 9.60 5.93 2.82
CA ARG A 31 9.63 6.63 4.12
C ARG A 31 9.53 5.70 5.32
N GLN A 32 8.97 4.50 5.15
CA GLN A 32 8.83 3.49 6.20
C GLN A 32 10.00 2.50 6.24
N LEU A 33 10.93 2.57 5.29
CA LEU A 33 12.12 1.73 5.30
C LEU A 33 12.96 1.98 6.56
N PRO A 34 13.57 0.92 7.12
CA PRO A 34 14.47 1.09 8.25
C PRO A 34 15.66 1.99 7.88
N PRO A 35 16.19 2.76 8.83
CA PRO A 35 17.40 3.53 8.61
C PRO A 35 18.59 2.58 8.36
N VAL A 36 19.50 3.00 7.47
CA VAL A 36 20.72 2.26 7.12
C VAL A 36 21.93 3.19 7.27
N ALA A 37 23.13 2.61 7.32
CA ALA A 37 24.35 3.34 7.61
C ALA A 37 24.87 4.15 6.42
N THR A 38 24.62 3.67 5.19
CA THR A 38 25.12 4.30 3.97
C THR A 38 24.02 4.59 2.95
N GLU A 39 24.24 5.59 2.09
CA GLU A 39 23.30 5.90 1.01
C GLU A 39 23.22 4.76 -0.02
N LYS A 40 24.32 4.02 -0.23
CA LYS A 40 24.34 2.87 -1.14
C LYS A 40 23.41 1.76 -0.65
N GLU A 41 23.51 1.38 0.63
CA GLU A 41 22.60 0.42 1.25
C GLU A 41 21.14 0.92 1.21
N ARG A 42 20.95 2.24 1.30
CA ARG A 42 19.62 2.85 1.27
C ARG A 42 18.98 2.67 -0.09
N GLN A 43 19.75 2.96 -1.14
CA GLN A 43 19.30 2.80 -2.51
C GLN A 43 19.04 1.32 -2.84
N GLU A 44 19.93 0.41 -2.43
CA GLU A 44 19.75 -1.03 -2.63
C GLU A 44 18.48 -1.55 -1.94
N LEU A 45 18.25 -1.13 -0.70
CA LEU A 45 17.04 -1.50 0.06
C LEU A 45 15.77 -0.92 -0.57
N GLU A 46 15.82 0.33 -1.05
CA GLU A 46 14.71 0.94 -1.79
C GLU A 46 14.41 0.12 -3.05
N ASP A 47 15.42 -0.13 -3.89
CA ASP A 47 15.28 -0.82 -5.17
C ASP A 47 14.75 -2.25 -4.99
N MET A 48 15.25 -2.97 -3.98
CA MET A 48 14.73 -4.27 -3.59
C MET A 48 13.26 -4.20 -3.17
N THR A 49 12.92 -3.27 -2.28
CA THR A 49 11.56 -3.18 -1.72
C THR A 49 10.54 -2.79 -2.78
N VAL A 50 10.87 -1.82 -3.65
CA VAL A 50 9.92 -1.36 -4.68
C VAL A 50 9.84 -2.31 -5.88
N GLY A 51 10.82 -3.20 -6.02
CA GLY A 51 10.81 -4.31 -6.96
C GLY A 51 9.88 -5.46 -6.56
N LEU A 52 9.40 -5.49 -5.29
CA LEU A 52 8.48 -6.53 -4.84
C LEU A 52 7.06 -6.32 -5.39
N PRO A 53 6.32 -7.41 -5.69
CA PRO A 53 4.89 -7.36 -5.93
C PRO A 53 4.13 -6.82 -4.72
N LEU A 54 2.98 -6.17 -4.96
CA LEU A 54 2.10 -5.69 -3.89
C LEU A 54 1.66 -6.81 -2.94
N GLU A 55 1.37 -8.00 -3.47
CA GLU A 55 1.03 -9.18 -2.66
C GLU A 55 2.12 -9.50 -1.65
N THR A 56 3.36 -9.62 -2.11
CA THR A 56 4.50 -9.89 -1.24
C THR A 56 4.69 -8.80 -0.18
N LEU A 57 4.48 -7.54 -0.55
CA LEU A 57 4.54 -6.45 0.42
C LEU A 57 3.45 -6.55 1.49
N VAL A 58 2.21 -6.92 1.13
CA VAL A 58 1.12 -7.11 2.10
C VAL A 58 1.47 -8.24 3.08
N GLU A 59 1.98 -9.36 2.57
CA GLU A 59 2.38 -10.52 3.38
C GLU A 59 3.50 -10.18 4.37
N LEU A 60 4.52 -9.43 3.93
CA LEU A 60 5.66 -9.02 4.75
C LEU A 60 5.34 -7.88 5.73
N SER A 61 4.22 -7.16 5.53
CA SER A 61 3.93 -5.95 6.29
C SER A 61 3.43 -6.20 7.71
N GLU A 62 3.21 -7.45 8.10
CA GLU A 62 2.66 -7.83 9.42
C GLU A 62 1.35 -7.07 9.75
N GLY A 63 0.54 -6.81 8.71
CA GLY A 63 -0.73 -6.10 8.82
C GLY A 63 -0.68 -4.57 8.74
N LYS A 64 0.51 -3.94 8.60
CA LYS A 64 0.60 -2.47 8.40
C LYS A 64 0.09 -2.08 7.00
N LEU A 65 0.41 -2.87 5.98
CA LEU A 65 -0.17 -2.83 4.65
C LEU A 65 -1.24 -3.91 4.55
N THR A 66 -2.49 -3.50 4.37
CA THR A 66 -3.61 -4.44 4.25
C THR A 66 -3.97 -4.67 2.79
N TRP A 67 -4.62 -5.80 2.51
CA TRP A 67 -5.19 -6.09 1.18
C TRP A 67 -6.14 -4.98 0.69
N GLY A 68 -6.87 -4.32 1.58
CA GLY A 68 -7.73 -3.19 1.23
C GLY A 68 -6.94 -1.98 0.71
N ILE A 69 -5.77 -1.71 1.28
CA ILE A 69 -4.87 -0.65 0.80
C ILE A 69 -4.27 -1.04 -0.55
N ALA A 70 -3.76 -2.27 -0.69
CA ALA A 70 -3.19 -2.75 -1.95
C ALA A 70 -4.21 -2.72 -3.10
N ASP A 71 -5.44 -3.22 -2.87
CA ASP A 71 -6.52 -3.18 -3.86
C ASP A 71 -6.89 -1.72 -4.23
N SER A 72 -6.92 -0.82 -3.24
CA SER A 72 -7.21 0.60 -3.49
C SER A 72 -6.16 1.26 -4.38
N VAL A 73 -4.88 0.96 -4.15
CA VAL A 73 -3.78 1.47 -4.99
C VAL A 73 -3.93 0.95 -6.42
N VAL A 74 -4.25 -0.33 -6.59
CA VAL A 74 -4.49 -0.95 -7.90
C VAL A 74 -5.69 -0.31 -8.62
N ASP A 75 -6.80 -0.13 -7.92
CA ASP A 75 -8.00 0.48 -8.49
C ASP A 75 -7.75 1.93 -8.92
N LEU A 76 -7.02 2.70 -8.11
CA LEU A 76 -6.63 4.07 -8.45
C LEU A 76 -5.65 4.12 -9.63
N ALA A 77 -4.64 3.25 -9.65
CA ALA A 77 -3.68 3.17 -10.75
C ALA A 77 -4.34 2.78 -12.07
N ASN A 78 -5.42 1.99 -12.01
CA ASN A 78 -6.23 1.60 -13.16
C ASN A 78 -7.36 2.61 -13.50
N GLY A 79 -7.45 3.76 -12.81
CA GLY A 79 -8.48 4.77 -13.07
C GLY A 79 -9.91 4.34 -12.70
N LYS A 80 -10.06 3.44 -11.72
CA LYS A 80 -11.35 2.89 -11.25
C LYS A 80 -11.68 3.30 -9.80
N PRO A 81 -11.76 4.61 -9.47
CA PRO A 81 -11.98 5.07 -8.09
C PRO A 81 -13.34 4.67 -7.51
N HIS A 82 -14.34 4.38 -8.36
CA HIS A 82 -15.65 3.89 -7.94
C HIS A 82 -15.61 2.46 -7.33
N ARG A 83 -14.49 1.74 -7.52
CA ARG A 83 -14.26 0.42 -6.92
C ARG A 83 -13.50 0.47 -5.61
N LEU A 84 -13.20 1.67 -5.08
CA LEU A 84 -12.62 1.83 -3.75
C LEU A 84 -13.57 1.24 -2.71
N ILE A 85 -13.35 -0.04 -2.37
CA ILE A 85 -14.20 -0.74 -1.43
C ILE A 85 -13.81 -0.23 -0.04
N PRO A 86 -14.76 0.27 0.78
CA PRO A 86 -14.48 0.63 2.17
C PRO A 86 -14.25 -0.64 2.99
N ARG A 87 -13.14 -1.35 2.77
CA ARG A 87 -12.73 -2.56 3.51
C ARG A 87 -11.97 -2.21 4.79
N GLY A 88 -12.39 -1.13 5.46
CA GLY A 88 -11.87 -0.67 6.75
C GLY A 88 -12.73 -1.08 7.95
N VAL A 89 -13.72 -1.96 7.80
CA VAL A 89 -14.66 -2.30 8.88
C VAL A 89 -14.22 -3.54 9.70
N GLY A 90 -13.25 -4.33 9.23
CA GLY A 90 -12.80 -5.53 9.96
C GLY A 90 -11.93 -5.27 11.20
N ALA A 91 -11.11 -4.22 11.19
CA ALA A 91 -10.18 -3.90 12.29
C ALA A 91 -10.57 -2.65 13.10
N GLY A 92 -11.45 -1.78 12.58
CA GLY A 92 -11.87 -0.54 13.24
C GLY A 92 -13.27 -0.56 13.89
N ALA A 93 -14.18 -1.42 13.42
CA ALA A 93 -15.55 -1.43 13.94
C ALA A 93 -15.65 -1.88 15.40
N GLY A 94 -14.76 -2.79 15.83
CA GLY A 94 -14.70 -3.24 17.21
C GLY A 94 -14.26 -2.14 18.20
N VAL A 95 -13.41 -1.22 17.76
CA VAL A 95 -12.87 -0.13 18.59
C VAL A 95 -13.86 1.05 18.65
N LEU A 96 -14.44 1.45 17.51
CA LEU A 96 -15.44 2.51 17.44
C LEU A 96 -16.73 2.17 18.22
N LYS A 97 -17.17 0.91 18.20
CA LYS A 97 -18.34 0.45 18.98
C LYS A 97 -18.08 0.46 20.49
N LYS A 98 -16.81 0.30 20.90
CA LYS A 98 -16.40 0.36 22.32
C LYS A 98 -16.38 1.81 22.82
N VAL A 99 -15.85 2.73 22.02
CA VAL A 99 -15.77 4.16 22.37
C VAL A 99 -17.17 4.81 22.41
N THR A 100 -18.03 4.50 21.44
CA THR A 100 -19.41 5.06 21.42
C THR A 100 -20.28 4.54 22.57
N ARG A 101 -20.00 3.35 23.12
CA ARG A 101 -20.69 2.83 24.30
C ARG A 101 -20.19 3.44 25.62
N ALA A 102 -18.92 3.84 25.68
CA ALA A 102 -18.32 4.48 26.85
C ALA A 102 -18.77 5.95 27.02
N VAL A 103 -19.10 6.65 25.93
CA VAL A 103 -19.56 8.05 25.97
C VAL A 103 -21.05 8.18 26.34
N ARG A 104 -21.80 7.07 26.38
CA ARG A 104 -23.26 7.06 26.65
C ARG A 104 -23.64 6.55 28.04
N ARG A 105 -22.70 6.49 28.98
CA ARG A 105 -22.96 6.13 30.39
C ARG A 105 -22.53 7.24 31.31
#